data_AF-A0A7X1M2N5-F1
#
_entry.id   AF-A0A7X1M2N5-F1
#
_cell.length_a   1.000
_cell.length_b   1.000
_cell.length_c   1.000
_cell.angle_alpha   90.00
_cell.angle_beta   90.00
_cell.angle_gamma   90.00
#
_symmetry.space_group_name_H-M   'P 1'
#
loop_
_entity.id
_entity.type
_entity.pdbx_description
1 polymer ?
#
loop_
_entity_poly.entity_id
_entity_poly.type
_entity_poly.pdbx_seq_one_letter_code
_entity_poly.pdbx_strand_id
1 'polypeptide(L)'
;MTTLSRPLLVLTPTSDPRPVEQAVVEGIAGAGEPDAFLWIVFRRPDGGERVWYAWTAGGAPLGDAIDRTALATGYDGADWLHIGARHLTKHSRGRVVTSIYPLRPISADVQAGLRAPEGERDAMRRLVTRAVSSQARLPRWLGVGPALLARTDH
;
A
#
# COMPACT_ATOMS: atom_id res chain seq x y z
N MET A 1 40.77 20.53 11.46
CA MET A 1 40.13 19.38 10.78
C MET A 1 39.43 18.55 11.85
N THR A 2 38.12 18.69 12.00
CA THR A 2 37.35 18.02 13.05
C THR A 2 36.66 16.80 12.43
N THR A 3 37.14 15.61 12.73
CA THR A 3 36.51 14.34 12.32
C THR A 3 35.25 14.11 13.16
N LEU A 4 34.07 14.27 12.54
CA LEU A 4 32.80 13.84 13.13
C LEU A 4 32.80 12.30 13.16
N SER A 5 33.05 11.75 14.34
CA SER A 5 32.92 10.31 14.59
C SER A 5 31.43 9.95 14.51
N ARG A 6 31.03 9.35 13.38
CA ARG A 6 29.68 8.80 13.21
C ARG A 6 29.50 7.71 14.27
N PRO A 7 28.52 7.81 15.19
CA PRO A 7 28.35 6.79 16.21
C PRO A 7 28.06 5.45 15.53
N LEU A 8 28.82 4.43 15.92
CA LEU A 8 28.54 3.04 15.56
C LEU A 8 27.13 2.70 16.03
N LEU A 9 26.27 2.31 15.10
CA LEU A 9 24.93 1.82 15.42
C LEU A 9 25.09 0.47 16.14
N VAL A 10 25.12 0.50 17.47
CA VAL A 10 25.11 -0.73 18.29
C VAL A 10 23.71 -1.32 18.18
N LEU A 11 23.57 -2.37 17.37
CA LEU A 11 22.34 -3.16 17.27
C LEU A 11 22.25 -4.08 18.50
N THR A 12 21.71 -3.58 19.60
CA THR A 12 21.29 -4.44 20.72
C THR A 12 20.20 -5.38 20.20
N PRO A 13 20.30 -6.70 20.41
CA PRO A 13 19.22 -7.62 20.07
C PRO A 13 17.94 -7.19 20.78
N THR A 14 16.97 -6.69 20.01
CA THR A 14 15.64 -6.31 20.50
C THR A 14 14.64 -7.39 20.08
N SER A 15 13.68 -7.68 20.96
CA SER A 15 12.54 -8.53 20.64
C SER A 15 11.50 -7.81 19.78
N ASP A 16 11.64 -6.50 19.59
CA ASP A 16 10.80 -5.70 18.70
C ASP A 16 11.38 -5.69 17.28
N PRO A 17 10.74 -6.38 16.31
CA PRO A 17 11.23 -6.39 14.93
C PRO A 17 10.95 -5.09 14.18
N ARG A 18 10.14 -4.16 14.71
CA ARG A 18 9.69 -2.96 13.99
C ARG A 18 10.83 -2.08 13.46
N PRO A 19 11.93 -1.81 14.20
CA PRO A 19 13.02 -0.99 13.66
C PRO A 19 13.70 -1.62 12.44
N VAL A 20 13.82 -2.96 12.42
CA VAL A 20 14.40 -3.69 11.28
C VAL A 20 13.43 -3.65 10.09
N GLU A 21 12.15 -3.92 10.32
CA GLU A 21 11.13 -3.83 9.28
C GLU A 21 11.04 -2.42 8.68
N GLN A 22 11.06 -1.39 9.52
CA GLN A 22 11.08 0.00 9.07
C GLN A 22 12.30 0.31 8.21
N ALA A 23 13.51 -0.09 8.63
CA ALA A 23 14.71 0.09 7.82
C ALA A 23 14.63 -0.65 6.47
N VAL A 24 14.01 -1.83 6.43
CA VAL A 24 13.73 -2.55 5.18
C VAL A 24 12.73 -1.79 4.31
N VAL A 25 11.64 -1.28 4.89
CA VAL A 25 10.64 -0.47 4.17
C VAL A 25 11.27 0.79 3.59
N GLU A 26 12.06 1.52 4.37
CA GLU A 26 12.79 2.71 3.93
C GLU A 26 13.78 2.38 2.82
N GLY A 27 14.51 1.26 2.93
CA GLY A 27 15.42 0.79 1.89
C GLY A 27 14.71 0.43 0.58
N ILE A 28 13.55 -0.23 0.65
CA ILE A 28 12.73 -0.55 -0.53
C ILE A 28 12.19 0.75 -1.16
N ALA A 29 11.64 1.66 -0.36
CA ALA A 29 11.07 2.92 -0.84
C ALA A 29 12.13 3.84 -1.45
N GLY A 30 13.34 3.88 -0.88
CA GLY A 30 14.45 4.70 -1.36
C GLY A 30 15.11 4.18 -2.64
N ALA A 31 14.97 2.89 -2.96
CA ALA A 31 15.53 2.28 -4.17
C ALA A 31 14.50 2.06 -5.29
N GLY A 32 13.22 2.28 -5.01
CA GLY A 32 12.14 2.08 -5.98
C GLY A 32 12.00 3.23 -6.97
N GLU A 33 11.38 2.94 -8.12
CA GLU A 33 10.98 3.95 -9.09
C GLU A 33 10.07 5.01 -8.46
N PRO A 34 10.17 6.29 -8.86
CA PRO A 34 9.36 7.36 -8.30
C PRO A 34 7.87 7.14 -8.55
N ASP A 35 7.03 7.88 -7.81
CA ASP A 35 5.58 7.90 -7.99
C ASP A 35 4.92 6.53 -7.83
N ALA A 36 5.30 5.77 -6.81
CA ALA A 36 4.72 4.46 -6.51
C ALA A 36 4.17 4.39 -5.08
N PHE A 37 3.05 3.68 -4.92
CA PHE A 37 2.57 3.19 -3.63
C PHE A 37 3.06 1.76 -3.41
N LEU A 38 3.52 1.49 -2.19
CA LEU A 38 4.09 0.21 -1.78
C LEU A 38 3.23 -0.40 -0.67
N TRP A 39 2.74 -1.61 -0.92
CA TRP A 39 2.11 -2.46 0.08
C TRP A 39 3.09 -3.59 0.42
N ILE A 40 3.71 -3.52 1.60
CA ILE A 40 4.78 -4.42 2.01
C ILE A 40 4.26 -5.31 3.14
N VAL A 41 4.29 -6.63 2.93
CA VAL A 41 3.84 -7.63 3.89
C VAL A 41 5.04 -8.40 4.43
N PHE A 42 5.23 -8.37 5.75
CA PHE A 42 6.16 -9.21 6.47
C PHE A 42 5.41 -10.41 7.04
N ARG A 43 5.72 -11.60 6.53
CA ARG A 43 5.20 -12.88 7.04
C ARG A 43 6.02 -13.29 8.26
N ARG A 44 5.35 -13.54 9.36
CA ARG A 44 5.97 -13.94 10.63
C ARG A 44 6.00 -15.46 10.74
N PRO A 45 7.01 -16.05 11.41
CA PRO A 45 7.11 -17.50 11.57
C PRO A 45 5.95 -18.12 12.36
N ASP A 46 5.23 -17.34 13.15
CA ASP A 46 4.02 -17.75 13.87
C ASP A 46 2.76 -17.81 12.98
N GLY A 47 2.90 -17.59 11.68
CA GLY A 47 1.79 -17.54 10.72
C GLY A 47 1.08 -16.19 10.64
N GLY A 48 1.48 -15.21 11.45
CA GLY A 48 0.96 -13.84 11.36
C GLY A 48 1.54 -13.06 10.18
N GLU A 49 0.88 -11.97 9.80
CA GLU A 49 1.37 -11.02 8.81
C GLU A 49 1.35 -9.61 9.40
N ARG A 50 2.34 -8.78 9.04
CA ARG A 50 2.33 -7.34 9.30
C ARG A 50 2.44 -6.59 7.99
N VAL A 51 1.56 -5.61 7.81
CA VAL A 51 1.51 -4.76 6.62
C VAL A 51 2.13 -3.40 6.93
N TRP A 52 2.96 -2.92 6.02
CA TRP A 52 3.48 -1.56 5.97
C TRP A 52 3.06 -0.90 4.66
N TYR A 53 2.73 0.38 4.74
CA TYR A 53 2.44 1.24 3.61
C TYR A 53 3.56 2.25 3.45
N ALA A 54 4.05 2.43 2.24
CA ALA A 54 5.08 3.41 1.93
C ALA A 54 4.88 4.01 0.53
N TRP A 55 5.57 5.11 0.26
CA TRP A 55 5.64 5.73 -1.06
C TRP A 55 7.10 5.90 -1.46
N THR A 56 7.36 5.75 -2.74
CA THR A 56 8.61 6.23 -3.32
C THR A 56 8.53 7.74 -3.53
N ALA A 57 9.63 8.36 -3.98
CA ALA A 57 9.71 9.81 -4.17
C ALA A 57 8.53 10.35 -4.99
N GLY A 58 7.85 11.39 -4.49
CA GLY A 58 6.66 11.98 -5.14
C GLY A 58 5.35 11.20 -4.98
N GLY A 59 5.40 9.94 -4.50
CA GLY A 59 4.25 9.05 -4.50
C GLY A 59 3.12 9.48 -3.56
N ALA A 60 3.44 9.96 -2.35
CA ALA A 60 2.42 10.34 -1.37
C ALA A 60 1.48 11.47 -1.87
N PRO A 61 1.98 12.65 -2.29
CA PRO A 61 1.09 13.71 -2.78
C PRO A 61 0.32 13.33 -4.06
N LEU A 62 0.91 12.49 -4.93
CA LEU A 62 0.21 11.97 -6.10
C LEU A 62 -0.90 11.00 -5.73
N GLY A 63 -0.66 10.07 -4.81
CA GLY A 63 -1.66 9.14 -4.29
C GLY A 63 -2.87 9.87 -3.71
N ASP A 64 -2.64 10.91 -2.92
CA ASP A 64 -3.71 11.75 -2.37
C ASP A 64 -4.50 12.52 -3.43
N ALA A 65 -3.86 12.90 -4.54
CA ALA A 65 -4.55 13.53 -5.66
C ALA A 65 -5.45 12.53 -6.39
N ILE A 66 -4.95 11.33 -6.68
CA ILE A 66 -5.72 10.25 -7.32
C ILE A 66 -6.93 9.91 -6.47
N ASP A 67 -6.74 9.67 -5.17
CA ASP A 67 -7.82 9.24 -4.29
C ASP A 67 -8.90 10.32 -4.15
N ARG A 68 -8.53 11.61 -4.09
CA ARG A 68 -9.50 12.72 -4.11
C ARG A 68 -10.31 12.73 -5.39
N THR A 69 -9.68 12.57 -6.55
CA THR A 69 -10.38 12.49 -7.84
C THR A 69 -11.31 11.28 -7.90
N ALA A 70 -10.84 10.12 -7.46
CA ALA A 70 -11.62 8.89 -7.44
C ALA A 70 -12.85 9.01 -6.53
N LEU A 71 -12.69 9.57 -5.32
CA LEU A 71 -13.80 9.84 -4.41
C LEU A 71 -14.82 10.83 -4.99
N ALA A 72 -14.34 11.95 -5.56
CA ALA A 72 -15.21 12.96 -6.15
C ALA A 72 -16.02 12.44 -7.36
N THR A 73 -15.54 11.37 -8.01
CA THR A 73 -16.18 10.75 -9.18
C THR A 73 -16.88 9.42 -8.86
N GLY A 74 -17.00 9.06 -7.57
CA GLY A 74 -17.76 7.91 -7.11
C GLY A 74 -17.13 6.54 -7.39
N TYR A 75 -15.80 6.45 -7.46
CA TYR A 75 -15.11 5.16 -7.52
C TYR A 75 -15.39 4.33 -6.27
N ASP A 76 -15.66 3.03 -6.44
CA ASP A 76 -15.86 2.09 -5.35
C ASP A 76 -14.69 1.11 -5.19
N GLY A 77 -14.83 0.17 -4.26
CA GLY A 77 -13.79 -0.83 -4.01
C GLY A 77 -13.53 -1.79 -5.17
N ALA A 78 -14.53 -2.05 -6.03
CA ALA A 78 -14.33 -2.90 -7.20
C ALA A 78 -13.50 -2.15 -8.25
N ASP A 79 -13.76 -0.85 -8.46
CA ASP A 79 -12.95 -0.01 -9.35
C ASP A 79 -11.48 0.01 -8.93
N TRP A 80 -11.23 0.12 -7.62
CA TRP A 80 -9.87 0.09 -7.08
C TRP A 80 -9.17 -1.24 -7.25
N LEU A 81 -9.87 -2.36 -7.01
CA LEU A 81 -9.30 -3.68 -7.28
C LEU A 81 -8.98 -3.85 -8.77
N HIS A 82 -9.88 -3.41 -9.66
CA HIS A 82 -9.70 -3.50 -11.10
C HIS A 82 -8.45 -2.74 -11.56
N ILE A 83 -8.40 -1.43 -11.26
CA ILE A 83 -7.30 -0.56 -11.67
C ILE A 83 -6.00 -0.96 -10.98
N GLY A 84 -6.05 -1.22 -9.68
CA GLY A 84 -4.88 -1.63 -8.91
C GLY A 84 -4.27 -2.93 -9.42
N ALA A 85 -5.08 -3.94 -9.71
CA ALA A 85 -4.61 -5.22 -10.23
C ALA A 85 -3.96 -5.11 -11.61
N ARG A 86 -4.43 -4.18 -12.46
CA ARG A 86 -3.94 -3.99 -13.83
C ARG A 86 -2.49 -3.55 -13.90
N HIS A 87 -2.04 -2.78 -12.91
CA HIS A 87 -0.70 -2.19 -12.86
C HIS A 87 0.19 -2.79 -11.77
N LEU A 88 -0.34 -3.73 -11.00
CA LEU A 88 0.35 -4.30 -9.84
C LEU A 88 1.54 -5.15 -10.26
N THR A 89 2.72 -4.78 -9.76
CA THR A 89 3.90 -5.64 -9.78
C THR A 89 4.16 -6.21 -8.39
N LYS A 90 4.42 -7.52 -8.29
CA LYS A 90 4.72 -8.18 -7.01
C LYS A 90 6.14 -8.73 -7.00
N HIS A 91 6.84 -8.45 -5.92
CA HIS A 91 8.14 -9.03 -5.61
C HIS A 91 8.07 -9.79 -4.28
N SER A 92 8.87 -10.83 -4.16
CA SER A 92 9.02 -11.56 -2.90
C SER A 92 10.48 -11.84 -2.61
N ARG A 93 10.88 -11.67 -1.35
CA ARG A 93 12.22 -11.99 -0.87
C ARG A 93 12.10 -12.62 0.52
N GLY A 94 12.23 -13.94 0.57
CA GLY A 94 12.03 -14.71 1.79
C GLY A 94 10.61 -14.50 2.33
N ARG A 95 10.52 -13.89 3.52
CA ARG A 95 9.24 -13.61 4.20
C ARG A 95 8.65 -12.23 3.90
N VAL A 96 9.30 -11.43 3.07
CA VAL A 96 8.83 -10.10 2.67
C VAL A 96 8.20 -10.17 1.29
N VAL A 97 6.96 -9.70 1.17
CA VAL A 97 6.26 -9.55 -0.10
C VAL A 97 6.00 -8.07 -0.33
N THR A 98 6.40 -7.55 -1.48
CA THR A 98 6.22 -6.15 -1.85
C THR A 98 5.31 -6.09 -3.08
N SER A 99 4.15 -5.48 -2.91
CA SER A 99 3.25 -5.10 -3.99
C SER A 99 3.51 -3.63 -4.35
N ILE A 100 3.80 -3.37 -5.62
CA ILE A 100 4.13 -2.05 -6.15
C ILE A 100 3.01 -1.60 -7.07
N TYR A 101 2.44 -0.44 -6.77
CA TYR A 101 1.37 0.19 -7.52
C TYR A 101 1.91 1.50 -8.14
N PRO A 102 2.25 1.52 -9.44
CA PRO A 102 2.75 2.72 -10.09
C PRO A 102 1.60 3.73 -10.24
N LEU A 103 1.79 4.94 -9.72
CA LEU A 103 0.69 5.89 -9.56
C LEU A 103 0.39 6.66 -10.83
N ARG A 104 1.35 6.87 -11.73
CA ARG A 104 1.10 7.57 -13.01
C ARG A 104 0.12 6.79 -13.91
N PRO A 105 0.32 5.49 -14.18
CA PRO A 105 -0.67 4.70 -14.93
C PRO A 105 -2.03 4.62 -14.24
N ILE A 106 -2.04 4.47 -12.90
CA ILE A 106 -3.29 4.46 -12.12
C ILE A 106 -4.03 5.80 -12.25
N SER A 107 -3.32 6.93 -12.15
CA SER A 107 -3.88 8.26 -12.34
C SER A 107 -4.49 8.43 -13.72
N ALA A 108 -3.81 7.94 -14.77
CA ALA A 108 -4.31 7.98 -16.13
C ALA A 108 -5.60 7.17 -16.30
N ASP A 109 -5.67 5.95 -15.75
CA ASP A 109 -6.88 5.12 -15.78
C ASP A 109 -8.04 5.80 -15.02
N VAL A 110 -7.77 6.42 -13.87
CA VAL A 110 -8.78 7.17 -13.10
C VAL A 110 -9.31 8.38 -13.87
N GLN A 111 -8.40 9.14 -14.49
CA GLN A 111 -8.75 10.31 -15.31
C GLN A 111 -9.52 9.94 -16.57
N ALA A 112 -9.21 8.79 -17.18
CA ALA A 112 -9.95 8.24 -18.30
C ALA A 112 -11.34 7.70 -17.92
N GLY A 113 -11.68 7.67 -16.62
CA GLY A 113 -12.96 7.15 -16.14
C GLY A 113 -13.05 5.63 -16.24
N LEU A 114 -11.92 4.91 -16.18
CA LEU A 114 -11.93 3.45 -16.22
C LEU A 114 -12.69 2.88 -15.02
N ARG A 115 -13.60 1.96 -15.29
CA ARG A 115 -14.51 1.36 -14.31
C ARG A 115 -14.33 -0.15 -14.31
N ALA A 116 -14.49 -0.76 -13.13
CA ALA A 116 -14.56 -2.22 -13.02
C ALA A 116 -15.73 -2.76 -13.86
N PRO A 117 -15.51 -3.85 -14.64
CA PRO A 117 -16.58 -4.59 -15.28
C PRO A 117 -17.61 -5.11 -14.28
N GLU A 118 -18.86 -5.27 -14.70
CA GLU A 118 -19.95 -5.68 -13.80
C GLU A 118 -19.68 -7.04 -13.12
N GLY A 119 -19.04 -7.98 -13.83
CA GLY A 119 -18.66 -9.27 -13.26
C GLY A 119 -17.68 -9.16 -12.08
N GLU A 120 -16.79 -8.17 -12.09
CA GLU A 120 -15.88 -7.88 -10.97
C GLU A 120 -16.62 -7.22 -9.81
N ARG A 121 -17.56 -6.31 -10.10
CA ARG A 121 -18.45 -5.73 -9.07
C ARG A 121 -19.27 -6.80 -8.38
N ASP A 122 -19.83 -7.73 -9.14
CA ASP A 122 -20.57 -8.88 -8.61
C ASP A 122 -19.70 -9.78 -7.74
N ALA A 123 -18.47 -10.04 -8.16
CA ALA A 123 -17.51 -10.79 -7.35
C ALA A 123 -17.19 -10.08 -6.03
N MET A 124 -16.99 -8.75 -6.07
CA MET A 124 -16.76 -7.94 -4.88
C MET A 124 -17.98 -7.94 -3.95
N ARG A 125 -19.20 -7.78 -4.48
CA ARG A 125 -20.44 -7.87 -3.68
C ARG A 125 -20.52 -9.21 -2.95
N ARG A 126 -20.28 -10.33 -3.66
CA ARG A 126 -20.24 -11.67 -3.03
C ARG A 126 -19.17 -11.79 -1.95
N LEU A 127 -17.99 -11.22 -2.18
CA LEU A 127 -16.91 -11.20 -1.19
C LEU A 127 -17.32 -10.42 0.07
N VAL A 128 -17.87 -9.22 -0.10
CA VAL A 128 -18.35 -8.38 1.00
C VAL A 128 -19.46 -9.08 1.78
N THR A 129 -20.44 -9.68 1.09
CA THR A 129 -21.50 -10.47 1.73
C THR A 129 -20.92 -11.60 2.57
N ARG A 130 -19.97 -12.37 2.03
CA ARG A 130 -19.30 -13.44 2.78
C ARG A 130 -18.53 -12.91 3.98
N ALA A 131 -17.78 -11.82 3.81
CA ALA A 131 -16.97 -11.22 4.87
C ALA A 131 -17.85 -10.75 6.04
N VAL A 132 -18.98 -10.09 5.74
CA VAL A 132 -19.98 -9.68 6.72
C VAL A 132 -20.54 -10.90 7.45
N SER A 133 -20.91 -11.96 6.73
CA SER A 133 -21.42 -13.20 7.34
C SER A 133 -20.39 -13.90 8.23
N SER A 134 -19.09 -13.84 7.89
CA SER A 134 -18.01 -14.45 8.65
C SER A 134 -17.42 -13.55 9.75
N GLN A 135 -17.96 -12.34 9.95
CA GLN A 135 -17.36 -11.30 10.79
C GLN A 135 -15.88 -11.01 10.43
N ALA A 136 -15.51 -11.22 9.17
CA ALA A 136 -14.16 -10.95 8.70
C ALA A 136 -13.99 -9.44 8.54
N ARG A 137 -12.83 -8.92 8.94
CA ARG A 137 -12.50 -7.51 8.77
C ARG A 137 -12.22 -7.24 7.29
N LEU A 138 -13.02 -6.37 6.69
CA LEU A 138 -12.70 -5.80 5.38
C LEU A 138 -11.49 -4.85 5.50
N PRO A 139 -10.67 -4.72 4.44
CA PRO A 139 -9.62 -3.71 4.43
C PRO A 139 -10.21 -2.32 4.61
N ARG A 140 -9.60 -1.51 5.49
CA ARG A 140 -10.07 -0.18 5.87
C ARG A 140 -10.03 0.83 4.70
N TRP A 141 -9.21 0.55 3.68
CA TRP A 141 -9.03 1.39 2.50
C TRP A 141 -8.57 0.55 1.31
N LEU A 142 -9.02 0.91 0.11
CA LEU A 142 -8.67 0.25 -1.15
C LEU A 142 -7.95 1.16 -2.15
N GLY A 143 -7.76 2.45 -1.84
CA GLY A 143 -7.03 3.40 -2.69
C GLY A 143 -5.51 3.41 -2.44
N VAL A 144 -4.83 4.43 -2.98
CA VAL A 144 -3.35 4.51 -3.03
C VAL A 144 -2.73 5.66 -2.23
N GLY A 145 -3.57 6.48 -1.60
CA GLY A 145 -3.27 7.63 -0.73
C GLY A 145 -3.89 7.47 0.67
N PRO A 146 -3.12 7.04 1.68
CA PRO A 146 -3.63 6.85 3.03
C PRO A 146 -3.61 8.13 3.86
N ALA A 147 -3.30 9.31 3.32
CA ALA A 147 -3.61 10.55 4.03
C ALA A 147 -5.12 10.69 4.29
N LEU A 148 -5.96 9.99 3.50
CA LEU A 148 -7.39 9.83 3.79
C LEU A 148 -7.69 8.89 4.96
N LEU A 149 -6.82 7.90 5.23
CA LEU A 149 -6.88 7.07 6.45
C LEU A 149 -6.48 7.87 7.70
N ALA A 150 -5.48 8.74 7.60
CA ALA A 150 -5.00 9.55 8.73
C ALA A 150 -5.96 10.70 9.11
N ARG A 151 -6.89 11.07 8.23
CA ARG A 151 -7.88 12.14 8.45
C ARG A 151 -9.19 11.69 9.08
N THR A 152 -9.42 10.39 9.24
CA THR A 152 -10.65 9.84 9.83
C THR A 152 -10.56 9.58 11.35
N ASP A 153 -9.44 9.97 11.99
CA ASP A 153 -9.20 9.84 13.43
C ASP A 153 -9.04 11.23 14.13
N HIS A 154 -9.82 12.24 13.70
CA HIS A 154 -9.99 13.54 14.40
C HIS A 154 -11.46 13.92 14.54
#